data_AF-A0A7K3D0F2-F1
#
_entry.id   AF-A0A7K3D0F2-F1
#
_cell.length_a   1.000
_cell.length_b   1.000
_cell.length_c   1.000
_cell.angle_alpha   90.00
_cell.angle_beta   90.00
_cell.angle_gamma   90.00
#
_symmetry.space_group_name_H-M   'P 1'
#
loop_
_entity.id
_entity.type
_entity.pdbx_description
1 polymer ?
#
loop_
_entity_poly.entity_id
_entity_poly.type
_entity_poly.pdbx_seq_one_letter_code
_entity_poly.pdbx_strand_id
1 'polypeptide(L)'
;MPSALPDGEPMPEDGALPASALDGAASRPLGFYLHVPYCATRCGYCDFNTYTATELRGSGGVLASRDNYAQTLADEVRLARKVLGDDPRPVRTVFVGGGTPTLLAARDLVAMLAAVRDEFGLADDAEITTEANPESVDEAYLSELREGGFNRVSFGMQSAKQHVLKVLDRTHTPGRPEACVAEARAAGFEHVNLDLIYGTPGETDDDWRATLDAAIGAGPDHVSAYALIVEEGTQLARRIRRGEVPMTDDDVHADRYLIADEVLGNAGFSWYEVSNWATSDSGRCLHNELYWRGADWWGAGPGAHSHVGGVRWWNVKHPGAYAGALAGGGSPGAGREVLSAEDRRVERILLELRLREGCPLSLLREAGLAASVRARDEGLLDAGPYAEGRAVLTLRGRLLADAVVRDLVD
;
A
#
# COMPACT_ATOMS: atom_id res chain seq x y z
N MET A 1 4.96 -8.57 1.29
CA MET A 1 4.46 -9.55 2.28
C MET A 1 5.44 -10.69 2.34
N PRO A 2 6.18 -10.89 3.45
CA PRO A 2 7.12 -12.00 3.54
C PRO A 2 6.42 -13.33 3.22
N SER A 3 7.15 -14.26 2.61
CA SER A 3 6.59 -15.56 2.20
C SER A 3 5.99 -16.33 3.38
N ALA A 4 6.50 -16.12 4.60
CA ALA A 4 5.91 -16.56 5.86
C ALA A 4 5.08 -15.44 6.53
N LEU A 5 4.00 -15.82 7.21
CA LEU A 5 3.32 -14.90 8.14
C LEU A 5 4.23 -14.65 9.36
N PRO A 6 4.10 -13.50 10.05
CA PRO A 6 4.84 -13.26 11.28
C PRO A 6 4.50 -14.31 12.35
N ASP A 7 5.43 -14.50 13.28
CA ASP A 7 5.14 -15.19 14.53
C ASP A 7 4.21 -14.32 15.40
N GLY A 8 3.31 -14.94 16.16
CA GLY A 8 2.37 -14.21 17.00
C GLY A 8 1.53 -15.14 17.87
N GLU A 9 0.73 -14.53 18.75
CA GLU A 9 -0.29 -15.25 19.50
C GLU A 9 -1.44 -15.66 18.55
N PRO A 10 -2.11 -16.82 18.77
CA PRO A 10 -3.30 -17.15 18.01
C PRO A 10 -4.38 -16.07 18.13
N MET A 11 -5.06 -15.78 17.02
CA MET A 11 -6.24 -14.92 17.06
C MET A 11 -7.39 -15.67 17.77
N PRO A 12 -8.15 -15.02 18.67
CA PRO A 12 -9.37 -15.62 19.21
C PRO A 12 -10.35 -16.04 18.10
N GLU A 13 -11.09 -17.14 18.32
CA GLU A 13 -12.03 -17.67 17.31
C GLU A 13 -13.12 -16.67 16.92
N ASP A 14 -13.51 -15.77 17.84
CA ASP A 14 -14.47 -14.70 17.60
C ASP A 14 -13.83 -13.40 17.07
N GLY A 15 -12.50 -13.38 16.94
CA GLY A 15 -11.72 -12.22 16.51
C GLY A 15 -11.61 -11.11 17.56
N ALA A 16 -11.98 -11.37 18.82
CA ALA A 16 -12.00 -10.35 19.86
C ALA A 16 -10.63 -9.67 20.07
N LEU A 17 -10.67 -8.35 20.22
CA LEU A 17 -9.52 -7.54 20.61
C LEU A 17 -9.51 -7.32 22.13
N PRO A 18 -8.34 -7.15 22.76
CA PRO A 18 -8.26 -6.62 24.12
C PRO A 18 -9.01 -5.30 24.25
N ALA A 19 -9.69 -5.07 25.38
CA ALA A 19 -10.47 -3.85 25.60
C ALA A 19 -9.64 -2.56 25.41
N SER A 20 -8.36 -2.61 25.75
CA SER A 20 -7.41 -1.49 25.57
C SER A 20 -7.21 -1.07 24.12
N ALA A 21 -7.55 -1.91 23.13
CA ALA A 21 -7.47 -1.56 21.72
C ALA A 21 -8.47 -0.45 21.34
N LEU A 22 -9.58 -0.34 22.07
CA LEU A 22 -10.61 0.68 21.81
C LEU A 22 -10.39 1.97 22.62
N ASP A 23 -9.43 1.98 23.55
CA ASP A 23 -9.10 3.16 24.33
C ASP A 23 -8.63 4.29 23.41
N GLY A 24 -9.31 5.44 23.48
CA GLY A 24 -9.02 6.60 22.63
C GLY A 24 -9.27 6.38 21.13
N ALA A 25 -10.03 5.36 20.74
CA ALA A 25 -10.37 5.09 19.34
C ALA A 25 -10.92 6.34 18.63
N ALA A 26 -11.77 7.14 19.30
CA ALA A 26 -12.36 8.36 18.74
C ALA A 26 -11.35 9.42 18.24
N SER A 27 -10.09 9.40 18.70
CA SER A 27 -9.03 10.29 18.21
C SER A 27 -8.17 9.70 17.09
N ARG A 28 -8.37 8.43 16.73
CA ARG A 28 -7.66 7.73 15.66
C ARG A 28 -8.60 7.54 14.47
N PRO A 29 -8.24 8.01 13.26
CA PRO A 29 -8.99 7.70 12.06
C PRO A 29 -9.10 6.19 11.84
N LEU A 30 -10.22 5.75 11.25
CA LEU A 30 -10.46 4.36 10.86
C LEU A 30 -10.43 4.23 9.34
N GLY A 31 -9.60 3.33 8.83
CA GLY A 31 -9.57 2.92 7.42
C GLY A 31 -9.94 1.45 7.22
N PHE A 32 -10.25 1.08 5.99
CA PHE A 32 -10.43 -0.30 5.56
C PHE A 32 -9.50 -0.61 4.39
N TYR A 33 -8.82 -1.76 4.46
CA TYR A 33 -8.11 -2.34 3.33
C TYR A 33 -8.83 -3.60 2.89
N LEU A 34 -9.23 -3.67 1.63
CA LEU A 34 -9.96 -4.79 1.07
C LEU A 34 -9.03 -5.51 0.08
N HIS A 35 -8.47 -6.63 0.53
CA HIS A 35 -7.50 -7.38 -0.25
C HIS A 35 -8.19 -8.27 -1.29
N VAL A 36 -7.90 -8.10 -2.57
CA VAL A 36 -8.36 -9.01 -3.64
C VAL A 36 -7.19 -9.87 -4.10
N PRO A 37 -7.18 -11.19 -3.84
CA PRO A 37 -5.98 -12.02 -3.99
C PRO A 37 -5.77 -12.54 -5.43
N TYR A 38 -6.58 -12.13 -6.41
CA TYR A 38 -6.59 -12.73 -7.74
C TYR A 38 -5.66 -12.02 -8.71
N CYS A 39 -4.88 -12.78 -9.47
CA CYS A 39 -4.07 -12.28 -10.58
C CYS A 39 -4.29 -13.13 -11.84
N ALA A 40 -4.19 -12.51 -13.02
CA ALA A 40 -4.21 -13.23 -14.29
C ALA A 40 -2.92 -14.04 -14.46
N THR A 41 -1.79 -13.41 -14.12
CA THR A 41 -0.45 -13.99 -14.11
C THR A 41 0.31 -13.49 -12.88
N ARG A 42 1.27 -14.28 -12.41
CA ARG A 42 2.16 -13.86 -11.32
C ARG A 42 3.38 -13.17 -11.92
N CYS A 43 3.55 -11.88 -11.63
CA CYS A 43 4.75 -11.13 -12.01
C CYS A 43 5.97 -11.71 -11.27
N GLY A 44 7.11 -11.81 -11.94
CA GLY A 44 8.28 -12.52 -11.40
C GLY A 44 8.90 -11.88 -10.16
N TYR A 45 8.68 -10.58 -9.96
CA TYR A 45 9.12 -9.80 -8.79
C TYR A 45 8.10 -9.76 -7.65
N CYS A 46 6.83 -10.11 -7.91
CA CYS A 46 5.75 -9.86 -6.97
C CYS A 46 5.77 -10.86 -5.80
N ASP A 47 5.87 -10.31 -4.59
CA ASP A 47 5.84 -11.02 -3.31
C ASP A 47 4.47 -10.94 -2.62
N PHE A 48 3.49 -10.26 -3.22
CA PHE A 48 2.15 -10.12 -2.65
C PHE A 48 1.41 -11.46 -2.57
N ASN A 49 0.44 -11.53 -1.66
CA ASN A 49 -0.43 -12.70 -1.46
C ASN A 49 -1.42 -12.87 -2.62
N THR A 50 -0.94 -13.40 -3.74
CA THR A 50 -1.69 -13.49 -4.99
C THR A 50 -1.79 -14.91 -5.51
N TYR A 51 -2.89 -15.18 -6.22
CA TYR A 51 -3.22 -16.49 -6.75
C TYR A 51 -3.79 -16.38 -8.16
N THR A 52 -3.29 -17.22 -9.04
CA THR A 52 -3.83 -17.44 -10.38
C THR A 52 -4.97 -18.47 -10.35
N ALA A 53 -5.81 -18.46 -11.39
CA ALA A 53 -6.89 -19.43 -11.52
C ALA A 53 -6.39 -20.89 -11.48
N THR A 54 -5.18 -21.17 -11.96
CA THR A 54 -4.59 -22.51 -11.94
C THR A 54 -4.21 -22.95 -10.53
N GLU A 55 -3.64 -22.04 -9.73
CA GLU A 55 -3.25 -22.33 -8.34
C GLU A 55 -4.47 -22.62 -7.44
N LEU A 56 -5.61 -22.00 -7.72
CA LEU A 56 -6.85 -22.18 -6.95
C LEU A 56 -7.68 -23.41 -7.34
N ARG A 57 -7.45 -24.00 -8.53
CA ARG A 57 -8.19 -25.20 -8.98
C ARG A 57 -7.83 -26.46 -8.18
N GLY A 58 -6.68 -26.49 -7.51
CA GLY A 58 -6.21 -27.65 -6.75
C GLY A 58 -6.79 -27.81 -5.33
N SER A 59 -7.53 -26.83 -4.82
CA SER A 59 -7.77 -26.67 -3.37
C SER A 59 -9.25 -26.62 -2.92
N GLY A 60 -10.17 -27.27 -3.65
CA GLY A 60 -11.57 -27.47 -3.19
C GLY A 60 -12.63 -26.55 -3.81
N GLY A 61 -12.27 -25.82 -4.88
CA GLY A 61 -13.13 -25.50 -6.04
C GLY A 61 -14.29 -24.51 -5.92
N VAL A 62 -14.95 -24.33 -4.77
CA VAL A 62 -16.18 -23.49 -4.69
C VAL A 62 -16.02 -22.28 -3.77
N LEU A 63 -15.41 -22.45 -2.59
CA LEU A 63 -15.27 -21.37 -1.59
C LEU A 63 -14.18 -20.33 -1.94
N ALA A 64 -13.35 -20.59 -2.95
CA ALA A 64 -12.27 -19.70 -3.38
C ALA A 64 -12.56 -19.00 -4.73
N SER A 65 -13.80 -19.07 -5.22
CA SER A 65 -14.19 -18.51 -6.52
C SER A 65 -14.21 -16.98 -6.50
N ARG A 66 -14.04 -16.36 -7.66
CA ARG A 66 -14.25 -14.91 -7.83
C ARG A 66 -15.72 -14.53 -7.64
N ASP A 67 -16.64 -15.40 -8.05
CA ASP A 67 -18.08 -15.10 -8.09
C ASP A 67 -18.72 -14.92 -6.71
N ASN A 68 -18.15 -15.52 -5.65
CA ASN A 68 -18.64 -15.40 -4.28
C ASN A 68 -17.73 -14.55 -3.38
N TYR A 69 -16.68 -13.96 -3.96
CA TYR A 69 -15.65 -13.30 -3.17
C TYR A 69 -16.16 -12.04 -2.47
N ALA A 70 -16.93 -11.20 -3.17
CA ALA A 70 -17.51 -9.98 -2.59
C ALA A 70 -18.39 -10.28 -1.37
N GLN A 71 -19.19 -11.33 -1.43
CA GLN A 71 -20.02 -11.76 -0.29
C GLN A 71 -19.15 -12.25 0.87
N THR A 72 -18.12 -13.04 0.59
CA THR A 72 -17.21 -13.57 1.62
C THR A 72 -16.46 -12.44 2.32
N LEU A 73 -16.05 -11.41 1.58
CA LEU A 73 -15.44 -10.21 2.15
C LEU A 73 -16.44 -9.40 2.98
N ALA A 74 -17.68 -9.25 2.50
CA ALA A 74 -18.74 -8.58 3.26
C ALA A 74 -19.04 -9.31 4.59
N ASP A 75 -18.92 -10.63 4.64
CA ASP A 75 -19.06 -11.40 5.89
C ASP A 75 -17.94 -11.08 6.90
N GLU A 76 -16.72 -10.82 6.44
CA GLU A 76 -15.65 -10.31 7.32
C GLU A 76 -15.91 -8.87 7.78
N VAL A 77 -16.45 -7.99 6.93
CA VAL A 77 -16.81 -6.63 7.36
C VAL A 77 -17.88 -6.68 8.48
N ARG A 78 -18.84 -7.61 8.38
CA ARG A 78 -19.82 -7.86 9.48
C ARG A 78 -19.15 -8.40 10.73
N LEU A 79 -18.13 -9.26 10.59
CA LEU A 79 -17.32 -9.70 11.73
C LEU A 79 -16.59 -8.51 12.37
N ALA A 80 -15.99 -7.62 11.56
CA ALA A 80 -15.36 -6.40 12.04
C ALA A 80 -16.32 -5.56 12.88
N ARG A 81 -17.57 -5.39 12.42
CA ARG A 81 -18.60 -4.65 13.18
C ARG A 81 -18.92 -5.33 14.51
N LYS A 82 -18.99 -6.66 14.57
CA LYS A 82 -19.18 -7.39 15.84
C LYS A 82 -18.01 -7.19 16.80
N VAL A 83 -16.77 -7.21 16.29
CA VAL A 83 -15.54 -7.08 17.09
C VAL A 83 -15.37 -5.65 17.61
N LEU A 84 -15.62 -4.64 16.77
CA LEU A 84 -15.48 -3.23 17.12
C LEU A 84 -16.72 -2.66 17.84
N GLY A 85 -17.85 -3.39 17.84
CA GLY A 85 -19.08 -3.00 18.52
C GLY A 85 -19.70 -1.72 17.93
N ASP A 86 -20.27 -0.88 18.80
CA ASP A 86 -20.91 0.39 18.44
C ASP A 86 -19.89 1.51 18.18
N ASP A 87 -18.75 1.19 17.57
CA ASP A 87 -17.76 2.20 17.15
C ASP A 87 -18.44 3.25 16.27
N PRO A 88 -18.52 4.52 16.73
CA PRO A 88 -19.26 5.56 16.04
C PRO A 88 -18.46 6.26 14.95
N ARG A 89 -17.19 5.88 14.75
CA ARG A 89 -16.31 6.53 13.77
C ARG A 89 -16.78 6.21 12.35
N PRO A 90 -17.05 7.23 11.51
CA PRO A 90 -17.19 6.99 10.09
C PRO A 90 -15.83 6.60 9.50
N VAL A 91 -15.84 5.69 8.53
CA VAL A 91 -14.61 5.27 7.84
C VAL A 91 -14.08 6.42 6.99
N ARG A 92 -12.80 6.74 7.15
CA ARG A 92 -12.10 7.82 6.43
C ARG A 92 -11.52 7.37 5.10
N THR A 93 -11.08 6.11 5.02
CA THR A 93 -10.51 5.57 3.78
C THR A 93 -10.94 4.14 3.54
N VAL A 94 -11.19 3.78 2.30
CA VAL A 94 -11.32 2.40 1.84
C VAL A 94 -10.35 2.22 0.68
N PHE A 95 -9.47 1.23 0.78
CA PHE A 95 -8.50 0.94 -0.26
C PHE A 95 -8.64 -0.51 -0.70
N VAL A 96 -8.98 -0.73 -1.97
CA VAL A 96 -9.08 -2.05 -2.57
C VAL A 96 -7.79 -2.34 -3.33
N GLY A 97 -7.01 -3.31 -2.88
CA GLY A 97 -5.71 -3.62 -3.46
C GLY A 97 -5.39 -5.11 -3.44
N GLY A 98 -4.16 -5.48 -3.74
CA GLY A 98 -3.65 -6.84 -3.56
C GLY A 98 -3.09 -7.42 -4.85
N GLY A 99 -3.79 -8.37 -5.45
CA GLY A 99 -3.45 -8.91 -6.76
C GLY A 99 -3.86 -7.96 -7.87
N THR A 100 -5.08 -8.14 -8.36
CA THR A 100 -5.68 -7.24 -9.35
C THR A 100 -7.16 -7.13 -9.01
N PRO A 101 -7.57 -6.14 -8.19
CA PRO A 101 -8.97 -5.92 -7.83
C PRO A 101 -9.89 -5.93 -9.05
N THR A 102 -9.44 -5.29 -10.13
CA THR A 102 -10.20 -5.16 -11.38
C THR A 102 -10.27 -6.41 -12.25
N LEU A 103 -9.83 -7.56 -11.73
CA LEU A 103 -10.31 -8.84 -12.25
C LEU A 103 -11.73 -9.12 -11.78
N LEU A 104 -12.15 -8.70 -10.59
CA LEU A 104 -13.55 -8.81 -10.20
C LEU A 104 -14.41 -7.88 -11.07
N ALA A 105 -15.70 -8.18 -11.21
CA ALA A 105 -16.61 -7.25 -11.88
C ALA A 105 -16.70 -5.95 -11.05
N ALA A 106 -16.89 -4.79 -11.69
CA ALA A 106 -16.97 -3.52 -10.98
C ALA A 106 -18.04 -3.55 -9.87
N ARG A 107 -19.24 -4.10 -10.15
CA ARG A 107 -20.30 -4.36 -9.17
C ARG A 107 -19.85 -5.11 -7.92
N ASP A 108 -18.86 -6.00 -8.01
CA ASP A 108 -18.39 -6.78 -6.86
C ASP A 108 -17.56 -5.88 -5.93
N LEU A 109 -16.72 -5.01 -6.51
CA LEU A 109 -15.98 -3.99 -5.73
C LEU A 109 -16.94 -2.97 -5.11
N VAL A 110 -17.97 -2.57 -5.84
CA VAL A 110 -19.03 -1.69 -5.33
C VAL A 110 -19.81 -2.35 -4.20
N ALA A 111 -20.13 -3.64 -4.30
CA ALA A 111 -20.79 -4.39 -3.24
C ALA A 111 -19.91 -4.54 -1.99
N MET A 112 -18.60 -4.73 -2.16
CA MET A 112 -17.64 -4.75 -1.07
C MET A 112 -17.57 -3.41 -0.33
N LEU A 113 -17.51 -2.29 -1.07
CA LEU A 113 -17.58 -0.94 -0.51
C LEU A 113 -18.92 -0.69 0.20
N ALA A 114 -20.03 -1.14 -0.39
CA ALA A 114 -21.34 -1.01 0.21
C ALA A 114 -21.42 -1.69 1.57
N ALA A 115 -20.82 -2.88 1.74
CA ALA A 115 -20.75 -3.54 3.04
C ALA A 115 -20.03 -2.69 4.10
N VAL A 116 -18.91 -2.04 3.75
CA VAL A 116 -18.20 -1.12 4.65
C VAL A 116 -19.09 0.08 5.00
N ARG A 117 -19.73 0.68 3.99
CA ARG A 117 -20.63 1.82 4.18
C ARG A 117 -21.84 1.49 5.05
N ASP A 118 -22.46 0.34 4.85
CA ASP A 118 -23.68 -0.05 5.56
C ASP A 118 -23.37 -0.43 7.02
N GLU A 119 -22.25 -1.10 7.26
CA GLU A 119 -21.84 -1.47 8.60
C GLU A 119 -21.22 -0.29 9.36
N PHE A 120 -20.39 0.55 8.72
CA PHE A 120 -19.59 1.59 9.39
C PHE A 120 -19.91 3.05 9.06
N GLY A 121 -20.64 3.31 7.98
CA GLY A 121 -20.73 4.64 7.41
C GLY A 121 -19.39 5.08 6.81
N LEU A 122 -19.46 6.08 5.94
CA LEU A 122 -18.30 6.74 5.36
C LEU A 122 -18.31 8.20 5.81
N ALA A 123 -17.14 8.79 6.00
CA ALA A 123 -17.04 10.24 6.16
C ALA A 123 -17.43 10.94 4.85
N ASP A 124 -17.93 12.17 4.95
CA ASP A 124 -18.38 12.94 3.77
C ASP A 124 -17.24 13.16 2.74
N ASP A 125 -16.01 13.20 3.23
CA ASP A 125 -14.75 13.39 2.50
C ASP A 125 -13.93 12.10 2.39
N ALA A 126 -14.54 10.91 2.53
CA ALA A 126 -13.81 9.66 2.54
C ALA A 126 -13.07 9.39 1.22
N GLU A 127 -11.81 8.95 1.32
CA GLU A 127 -11.02 8.51 0.16
C GLU A 127 -11.32 7.04 -0.14
N ILE A 128 -11.86 6.77 -1.33
CA ILE A 128 -12.22 5.42 -1.78
C ILE A 128 -11.38 5.09 -3.01
N THR A 129 -10.33 4.30 -2.77
CA THR A 129 -9.33 3.93 -3.78
C THR A 129 -9.49 2.49 -4.24
N THR A 130 -9.26 2.22 -5.53
CA THR A 130 -8.94 0.87 -6.03
C THR A 130 -7.66 0.86 -6.86
N GLU A 131 -6.86 -0.19 -6.69
CA GLU A 131 -5.82 -0.55 -7.65
C GLU A 131 -6.44 -1.20 -8.90
N ALA A 132 -5.82 -0.96 -10.05
CA ALA A 132 -6.24 -1.51 -11.33
C ALA A 132 -5.02 -1.87 -12.20
N ASN A 133 -5.12 -2.99 -12.90
CA ASN A 133 -4.26 -3.25 -14.05
C ASN A 133 -4.84 -2.49 -15.26
N PRO A 134 -4.03 -1.71 -16.00
CA PRO A 134 -4.47 -1.03 -17.22
C PRO A 134 -5.16 -1.96 -18.24
N GLU A 135 -4.80 -3.24 -18.28
CA GLU A 135 -5.37 -4.22 -19.23
C GLU A 135 -6.70 -4.83 -18.79
N SER A 136 -7.17 -4.56 -17.57
CA SER A 136 -8.40 -5.18 -17.03
C SER A 136 -9.56 -4.21 -16.84
N VAL A 137 -9.44 -2.97 -17.32
CA VAL A 137 -10.49 -1.95 -17.24
C VAL A 137 -10.78 -1.34 -18.60
N ASP A 138 -11.98 -0.82 -18.75
CA ASP A 138 -12.42 0.05 -19.84
C ASP A 138 -13.27 1.21 -19.28
N GLU A 139 -13.74 2.10 -20.16
CA GLU A 139 -14.55 3.26 -19.76
C GLU A 139 -15.82 2.87 -18.99
N ALA A 140 -16.48 1.78 -19.37
CA ALA A 140 -17.71 1.32 -18.71
C ALA A 140 -17.42 0.82 -17.30
N TYR A 141 -16.34 0.06 -17.13
CA TYR A 141 -15.87 -0.43 -15.84
C TYR A 141 -15.56 0.75 -14.89
N LEU A 142 -14.81 1.75 -15.37
CA LEU A 142 -14.45 2.92 -14.59
C LEU A 142 -15.68 3.77 -14.22
N SER A 143 -16.62 3.93 -15.14
CA SER A 143 -17.88 4.63 -14.89
C SER A 143 -18.70 3.93 -13.79
N GLU A 144 -18.82 2.59 -13.85
CA GLU A 144 -19.53 1.81 -12.84
C GLU A 144 -18.88 1.92 -11.45
N LEU A 145 -17.55 1.92 -11.37
CA LEU A 145 -16.85 2.18 -10.11
C LEU A 145 -17.12 3.60 -9.58
N ARG A 146 -17.07 4.61 -10.45
CA ARG A 146 -17.29 6.00 -10.03
C ARG A 146 -18.70 6.21 -9.51
N GLU A 147 -19.70 5.66 -10.18
CA GLU A 147 -21.10 5.64 -9.75
C GLU A 147 -21.28 4.89 -8.42
N GLY A 148 -20.50 3.82 -8.21
CA GLY A 148 -20.49 3.06 -6.96
C GLY A 148 -19.87 3.77 -5.76
N GLY A 149 -19.14 4.87 -5.98
CA GLY A 149 -18.56 5.72 -4.93
C GLY A 149 -17.03 5.74 -4.88
N PHE A 150 -16.33 5.07 -5.79
CA PHE A 150 -14.88 5.19 -5.89
C PHE A 150 -14.49 6.57 -6.43
N ASN A 151 -13.58 7.28 -5.75
CA ASN A 151 -13.14 8.62 -6.15
C ASN A 151 -11.64 8.69 -6.49
N ARG A 152 -10.89 7.61 -6.20
CA ARG A 152 -9.47 7.48 -6.55
C ARG A 152 -9.16 6.13 -7.21
N VAL A 153 -8.25 6.12 -8.18
CA VAL A 153 -7.78 4.90 -8.84
C VAL A 153 -6.26 4.90 -9.03
N SER A 154 -5.63 3.74 -8.83
CA SER A 154 -4.20 3.54 -9.06
C SER A 154 -3.95 2.56 -10.19
N PHE A 155 -3.21 2.98 -11.22
CA PHE A 155 -2.87 2.11 -12.35
C PHE A 155 -1.41 1.65 -12.29
N GLY A 156 -1.23 0.33 -12.31
CA GLY A 156 0.10 -0.26 -12.34
C GLY A 156 0.78 -0.18 -13.71
N MET A 157 1.48 0.91 -14.01
CA MET A 157 2.22 1.15 -15.27
C MET A 157 3.60 0.49 -15.29
N GLN A 158 4.33 0.59 -14.17
CA GLN A 158 5.68 0.10 -13.91
C GLN A 158 6.78 0.76 -14.75
N SER A 159 6.70 0.65 -16.08
CA SER A 159 7.66 1.25 -17.02
C SER A 159 7.01 1.51 -18.38
N ALA A 160 7.45 2.56 -19.08
CA ALA A 160 7.10 2.79 -20.48
C ALA A 160 7.92 1.92 -21.45
N LYS A 161 8.95 1.21 -20.96
CA LYS A 161 9.91 0.47 -21.78
C LYS A 161 9.59 -1.02 -21.79
N GLN A 162 9.30 -1.54 -22.99
CA GLN A 162 8.91 -2.93 -23.20
C GLN A 162 9.97 -3.95 -22.74
N HIS A 163 11.26 -3.64 -22.89
CA HIS A 163 12.31 -4.55 -22.42
C HIS A 163 12.39 -4.60 -20.89
N VAL A 164 12.10 -3.50 -20.20
CA VAL A 164 12.01 -3.42 -18.72
C VAL A 164 10.79 -4.21 -18.24
N LEU A 165 9.61 -3.98 -18.83
CA LEU A 165 8.39 -4.72 -18.51
C LEU A 165 8.56 -6.24 -18.69
N LYS A 166 9.30 -6.67 -19.72
CA LYS A 166 9.62 -8.09 -19.95
C LYS A 166 10.45 -8.69 -18.83
N VAL A 167 11.37 -7.94 -18.21
CA VAL A 167 12.15 -8.43 -17.06
C VAL A 167 11.24 -8.62 -15.84
N LEU A 168 10.26 -7.73 -15.68
CA LEU A 168 9.24 -7.76 -14.62
C LEU A 168 8.11 -8.79 -14.85
N ASP A 169 8.15 -9.53 -15.97
CA ASP A 169 7.09 -10.42 -16.43
C ASP A 169 5.72 -9.73 -16.54
N ARG A 170 5.74 -8.44 -16.91
CA ARG A 170 4.58 -7.59 -17.19
C ARG A 170 4.35 -7.48 -18.69
N THR A 171 3.09 -7.44 -19.09
CA THR A 171 2.69 -7.19 -20.48
C THR A 171 1.68 -6.07 -20.47
N HIS A 172 2.05 -4.95 -21.11
CA HIS A 172 1.17 -3.81 -21.33
C HIS A 172 1.15 -3.49 -22.81
N THR A 173 -0.05 -3.21 -23.30
CA THR A 173 -0.26 -2.58 -24.59
C THR A 173 0.37 -1.18 -24.53
N PRO A 174 1.29 -0.81 -25.44
CA PRO A 174 1.91 0.51 -25.44
C PRO A 174 0.85 1.62 -25.44
N GLY A 175 0.99 2.61 -24.55
CA GLY A 175 0.04 3.72 -24.41
C GLY A 175 -1.23 3.42 -23.60
N ARG A 176 -1.44 2.16 -23.16
CA ARG A 176 -2.63 1.77 -22.41
C ARG A 176 -2.73 2.44 -21.03
N PRO A 177 -1.67 2.49 -20.19
CA PRO A 177 -1.73 3.21 -18.92
C PRO A 177 -2.12 4.69 -19.09
N GLU A 178 -1.60 5.36 -20.10
CA GLU A 178 -1.90 6.75 -20.41
C GLU A 178 -3.36 6.94 -20.85
N ALA A 179 -3.88 6.02 -21.67
CA ALA A 179 -5.30 5.98 -22.01
C ALA A 179 -6.19 5.76 -20.77
N CYS A 180 -5.82 4.85 -19.86
CA CYS A 180 -6.55 4.63 -18.60
C CYS A 180 -6.65 5.91 -17.76
N VAL A 181 -5.59 6.73 -17.71
CA VAL A 181 -5.63 8.01 -17.00
C VAL A 181 -6.69 8.94 -17.60
N ALA A 182 -6.70 9.08 -18.93
CA ALA A 182 -7.70 9.89 -19.62
C ALA A 182 -9.12 9.35 -19.42
N GLU A 183 -9.32 8.04 -19.52
CA GLU A 183 -10.60 7.36 -19.30
C GLU A 183 -11.11 7.54 -17.86
N ALA A 184 -10.23 7.41 -16.86
CA ALA A 184 -10.60 7.62 -15.45
C ALA A 184 -11.01 9.08 -15.18
N ARG A 185 -10.27 10.05 -15.74
CA ARG A 185 -10.66 11.47 -15.63
C ARG A 185 -11.98 11.75 -16.33
N ALA A 186 -12.21 11.16 -17.50
CA ALA A 186 -13.48 11.29 -18.23
C ALA A 186 -14.66 10.67 -17.47
N ALA A 187 -14.44 9.55 -16.77
CA ALA A 187 -15.42 8.93 -15.88
C ALA A 187 -15.71 9.77 -14.61
N GLY A 188 -14.85 10.74 -14.29
CA GLY A 188 -15.03 11.66 -13.18
C GLY A 188 -14.30 11.30 -11.90
N PHE A 189 -13.26 10.44 -11.97
CA PHE A 189 -12.36 10.23 -10.83
C PHE A 189 -11.67 11.54 -10.44
N GLU A 190 -11.62 11.80 -9.14
CA GLU A 190 -11.02 13.01 -8.59
C GLU A 190 -9.49 12.87 -8.60
N HIS A 191 -9.00 11.69 -8.26
CA HIS A 191 -7.56 11.38 -8.16
C HIS A 191 -7.17 10.15 -8.98
N VAL A 192 -6.06 10.24 -9.70
CA VAL A 192 -5.52 9.18 -10.55
C VAL A 192 -4.02 9.04 -10.32
N ASN A 193 -3.60 7.85 -9.90
CA ASN A 193 -2.20 7.50 -9.72
C ASN A 193 -1.65 6.62 -10.85
N LEU A 194 -0.36 6.80 -11.16
CA LEU A 194 0.44 5.82 -11.89
C LEU A 194 1.53 5.25 -10.97
N ASP A 195 1.52 3.92 -10.80
CA ASP A 195 2.59 3.20 -10.09
C ASP A 195 3.74 2.85 -11.06
N LEU A 196 4.96 3.21 -10.67
CA LEU A 196 6.20 3.02 -11.41
C LEU A 196 7.20 2.20 -10.57
N ILE A 197 8.08 1.47 -11.24
CA ILE A 197 9.17 0.71 -10.61
C ILE A 197 10.47 1.07 -11.31
N TYR A 198 11.45 1.59 -10.55
CA TYR A 198 12.78 1.89 -11.05
C TYR A 198 13.83 0.93 -10.48
N GLY A 199 14.98 0.87 -11.15
CA GLY A 199 16.08 -0.02 -10.78
C GLY A 199 15.87 -1.45 -11.27
N THR A 200 15.10 -1.64 -12.34
CA THR A 200 14.94 -2.97 -12.94
C THR A 200 16.23 -3.38 -13.64
N PRO A 201 16.70 -4.64 -13.51
CA PRO A 201 17.91 -5.10 -14.19
C PRO A 201 17.90 -4.85 -15.70
N GLY A 202 18.91 -4.14 -16.19
CA GLY A 202 19.06 -3.76 -17.59
C GLY A 202 18.33 -2.48 -18.01
N GLU A 203 17.53 -1.87 -17.12
CA GLU A 203 17.00 -0.52 -17.31
C GLU A 203 18.15 0.50 -17.29
N THR A 204 18.14 1.47 -18.20
CA THR A 204 19.07 2.60 -18.22
C THR A 204 18.44 3.86 -17.63
N ASP A 205 19.23 4.90 -17.38
CA ASP A 205 18.68 6.16 -16.87
C ASP A 205 17.85 6.91 -17.92
N ASP A 206 18.15 6.70 -19.21
CA ASP A 206 17.33 7.21 -20.32
C ASP A 206 15.98 6.48 -20.39
N ASP A 207 15.95 5.18 -20.06
CA ASP A 207 14.72 4.42 -19.94
C ASP A 207 13.84 4.91 -18.80
N TRP A 208 14.47 5.20 -17.66
CA TRP A 208 13.78 5.74 -16.49
C TRP A 208 13.22 7.14 -16.75
N ARG A 209 14.03 8.07 -17.29
CA ARG A 209 13.55 9.41 -17.67
C ARG A 209 12.40 9.36 -18.67
N ALA A 210 12.51 8.53 -19.71
CA ALA A 210 11.42 8.38 -20.67
C ALA A 210 10.14 7.75 -20.06
N THR A 211 10.27 6.94 -19.01
CA THR A 211 9.12 6.45 -18.24
C THR A 211 8.46 7.57 -17.43
N LEU A 212 9.26 8.39 -16.75
CA LEU A 212 8.78 9.57 -16.03
C LEU A 212 8.10 10.57 -16.98
N ASP A 213 8.70 10.86 -18.13
CA ASP A 213 8.12 11.74 -19.15
C ASP A 213 6.77 11.23 -19.66
N ALA A 214 6.64 9.92 -19.89
CA ALA A 214 5.37 9.31 -20.31
C ALA A 214 4.31 9.40 -19.20
N ALA A 215 4.69 9.12 -17.95
CA ALA A 215 3.79 9.21 -16.80
C ALA A 215 3.30 10.66 -16.60
N ILE A 216 4.21 11.65 -16.63
CA ILE A 216 3.87 13.08 -16.55
C ILE A 216 2.98 13.49 -17.71
N GLY A 217 3.31 13.06 -18.94
CA GLY A 217 2.55 13.36 -20.15
C GLY A 217 1.12 12.80 -20.14
N ALA A 218 0.86 11.73 -19.40
CA ALA A 218 -0.49 11.19 -19.18
C ALA A 218 -1.35 12.09 -18.27
N GLY A 219 -0.73 12.96 -17.48
CA GLY A 219 -1.40 13.90 -16.58
C GLY A 219 -2.11 13.27 -15.36
N PRO A 220 -1.54 12.28 -14.65
CA PRO A 220 -2.03 11.92 -13.32
C PRO A 220 -1.78 13.08 -12.34
N ASP A 221 -2.49 13.10 -11.21
CA ASP A 221 -2.23 14.05 -10.14
C ASP A 221 -1.37 13.47 -9.00
N HIS A 222 -1.09 12.16 -9.08
CA HIS A 222 -0.27 11.41 -8.16
C HIS A 222 0.65 10.43 -8.93
N VAL A 223 1.89 10.27 -8.46
CA VAL A 223 2.83 9.26 -8.98
C VAL A 223 3.46 8.54 -7.80
N SER A 224 3.42 7.22 -7.84
CA SER A 224 4.19 6.34 -6.97
C SER A 224 5.38 5.79 -7.73
N ALA A 225 6.61 5.99 -7.24
CA ALA A 225 7.81 5.41 -7.83
C ALA A 225 8.59 4.59 -6.78
N TYR A 226 8.55 3.28 -6.94
CA TYR A 226 9.18 2.32 -6.01
C TYR A 226 10.52 1.83 -6.57
N ALA A 227 11.52 1.71 -5.70
CA ALA A 227 12.70 0.91 -6.02
C ALA A 227 12.28 -0.56 -6.18
N LEU A 228 12.79 -1.24 -7.19
CA LEU A 228 12.61 -2.68 -7.31
C LEU A 228 13.33 -3.40 -6.17
N ILE A 229 12.57 -3.91 -5.22
CA ILE A 229 13.08 -4.76 -4.14
C ILE A 229 13.01 -6.23 -4.59
N VAL A 230 14.13 -6.94 -4.48
CA VAL A 230 14.22 -8.36 -4.82
C VAL A 230 13.96 -9.21 -3.59
N GLU A 231 12.71 -9.62 -3.42
CA GLU A 231 12.29 -10.43 -2.28
C GLU A 231 12.67 -11.91 -2.41
N GLU A 232 13.08 -12.50 -1.29
CA GLU A 232 13.38 -13.93 -1.25
C GLU A 232 12.14 -14.78 -1.58
N GLY A 233 12.33 -15.79 -2.43
CA GLY A 233 11.25 -16.70 -2.85
C GLY A 233 10.55 -16.30 -4.16
N THR A 234 10.75 -15.06 -4.63
CA THR A 234 10.25 -14.61 -5.95
C THR A 234 10.93 -15.34 -7.11
N GLN A 235 10.35 -15.28 -8.31
CA GLN A 235 10.98 -15.85 -9.50
C GLN A 235 12.23 -15.05 -9.90
N LEU A 236 12.17 -13.72 -9.77
CA LEU A 236 13.28 -12.83 -10.05
C LEU A 236 14.49 -13.13 -9.16
N ALA A 237 14.29 -13.30 -7.85
CA ALA A 237 15.37 -13.69 -6.93
C ALA A 237 16.04 -15.01 -7.34
N ARG A 238 15.26 -15.99 -7.84
CA ARG A 238 15.80 -17.27 -8.34
C ARG A 238 16.60 -17.08 -9.64
N ARG A 239 16.16 -16.22 -10.55
CA ARG A 239 16.88 -15.89 -11.80
C ARG A 239 18.21 -15.19 -11.50
N ILE A 240 18.20 -14.24 -10.55
CA ILE A 240 19.41 -13.55 -10.09
C ILE A 240 20.40 -14.53 -9.45
N ARG A 241 19.92 -15.41 -8.57
CA ARG A 241 20.75 -16.45 -7.94
C ARG A 241 21.40 -17.41 -8.95
N ARG A 242 20.73 -17.66 -10.09
CA ARG A 242 21.27 -18.46 -11.20
C ARG A 242 22.18 -17.68 -12.15
N GLY A 243 22.35 -16.38 -11.95
CA GLY A 243 23.14 -15.51 -12.83
C GLY A 243 22.47 -15.19 -14.17
N GLU A 244 21.16 -15.41 -14.29
CA GLU A 244 20.41 -15.12 -15.53
C GLU A 244 20.06 -13.64 -15.68
N VAL A 245 20.01 -12.92 -14.56
CA VAL A 245 19.70 -11.49 -14.46
C VAL A 245 20.63 -10.90 -13.38
N PRO A 246 21.27 -9.74 -13.59
CA PRO A 246 22.10 -9.14 -12.55
C PRO A 246 21.25 -8.56 -11.41
N MET A 247 21.83 -8.46 -10.21
CA MET A 247 21.28 -7.65 -9.13
C MET A 247 21.57 -6.17 -9.44
N THR A 248 20.60 -5.29 -9.15
CA THR A 248 20.80 -3.84 -9.27
C THR A 248 21.57 -3.33 -8.05
N ASP A 249 22.48 -2.38 -8.27
CA ASP A 249 23.27 -1.74 -7.21
C ASP A 249 22.43 -0.69 -6.46
N ASP A 250 22.65 -0.57 -5.15
CA ASP A 250 21.95 0.42 -4.31
C ASP A 250 22.25 1.86 -4.75
N ASP A 251 23.46 2.14 -5.25
CA ASP A 251 23.81 3.46 -5.80
C ASP A 251 22.97 3.78 -7.05
N VAL A 252 22.66 2.78 -7.89
CA VAL A 252 21.76 2.96 -9.04
C VAL A 252 20.33 3.24 -8.58
N HIS A 253 19.86 2.62 -7.51
CA HIS A 253 18.56 2.95 -6.92
C HIS A 253 18.55 4.38 -6.37
N ALA A 254 19.61 4.82 -5.68
CA ALA A 254 19.73 6.17 -5.17
C ALA A 254 19.73 7.22 -6.29
N ASP A 255 20.53 7.00 -7.33
CA ASP A 255 20.60 7.89 -8.49
C ASP A 255 19.23 8.03 -9.19
N ARG A 256 18.49 6.93 -9.35
CA ARG A 256 17.15 6.95 -9.98
C ARG A 256 16.08 7.57 -9.10
N TYR A 257 16.19 7.46 -7.79
CA TYR A 257 15.35 8.21 -6.86
C TYR A 257 15.60 9.72 -7.02
N LEU A 258 16.86 10.16 -7.11
CA LEU A 258 17.21 11.56 -7.35
C LEU A 258 16.68 12.07 -8.69
N ILE A 259 16.78 11.26 -9.76
CA ILE A 259 16.17 11.58 -11.06
C ILE A 259 14.66 11.75 -10.92
N ALA A 260 13.98 10.86 -10.20
CA ALA A 260 12.53 10.93 -10.01
C ALA A 260 12.13 12.20 -9.26
N ASP A 261 12.78 12.51 -8.13
CA ASP A 261 12.50 13.69 -7.31
C ASP A 261 12.72 14.99 -8.10
N GLU A 262 13.82 15.07 -8.88
CA GLU A 262 14.11 16.22 -9.74
C GLU A 262 13.07 16.39 -10.86
N VAL A 263 12.80 15.33 -11.63
CA VAL A 263 11.92 15.39 -12.81
C VAL A 263 10.46 15.64 -12.40
N LEU A 264 9.97 14.94 -11.38
CA LEU A 264 8.62 15.15 -10.85
C LEU A 264 8.48 16.53 -10.20
N GLY A 265 9.50 16.97 -9.44
CA GLY A 265 9.56 18.31 -8.86
C GLY A 265 9.46 19.42 -9.90
N ASN A 266 10.23 19.32 -10.98
CA ASN A 266 10.19 20.26 -12.11
C ASN A 266 8.84 20.26 -12.85
N ALA A 267 8.11 19.15 -12.80
CA ALA A 267 6.75 19.02 -13.35
C ALA A 267 5.64 19.48 -12.39
N GLY A 268 5.98 19.99 -11.20
CA GLY A 268 5.02 20.52 -10.23
C GLY A 268 4.48 19.50 -9.23
N PHE A 269 5.04 18.30 -9.17
CA PHE A 269 4.72 17.33 -8.12
C PHE A 269 5.58 17.59 -6.88
N SER A 270 5.00 17.42 -5.70
CA SER A 270 5.69 17.55 -4.42
C SER A 270 5.78 16.19 -3.73
N TRP A 271 6.98 15.83 -3.29
CA TRP A 271 7.20 14.66 -2.44
C TRP A 271 6.47 14.84 -1.10
N TYR A 272 5.75 13.80 -0.66
CA TYR A 272 5.07 13.85 0.65
C TYR A 272 5.35 12.62 1.52
N GLU A 273 5.73 11.49 0.95
CA GLU A 273 6.20 10.31 1.67
C GLU A 273 7.03 9.37 0.78
N VAL A 274 7.90 8.57 1.39
CA VAL A 274 8.79 7.53 0.79
C VAL A 274 8.91 7.61 -0.73
N SER A 275 7.95 6.99 -1.43
CA SER A 275 7.94 6.72 -2.86
C SER A 275 6.82 7.47 -3.58
N ASN A 276 6.27 8.54 -3.00
CA ASN A 276 5.03 9.15 -3.48
C ASN A 276 5.13 10.68 -3.62
N TRP A 277 4.67 11.15 -4.77
CA TRP A 277 4.59 12.56 -5.14
C TRP A 277 3.19 12.92 -5.62
N ALA A 278 2.71 14.11 -5.26
CA ALA A 278 1.39 14.61 -5.67
C ALA A 278 1.47 16.07 -6.13
N THR A 279 0.62 16.44 -7.08
CA THR A 279 0.52 17.83 -7.58
C THR A 279 -0.18 18.79 -6.61
N SER A 280 -0.91 18.26 -5.63
CA SER A 280 -1.65 19.01 -4.62
C SER A 280 -1.77 18.22 -3.32
N ASP A 281 -2.12 18.90 -2.22
CA ASP A 281 -2.37 18.23 -0.93
C ASP A 281 -3.54 17.24 -1.00
N SER A 282 -4.59 17.57 -1.77
CA SER A 282 -5.73 16.65 -2.00
C SER A 282 -5.36 15.43 -2.83
N GLY A 283 -4.34 15.52 -3.70
CA GLY A 283 -3.89 14.40 -4.52
C GLY A 283 -3.09 13.34 -3.75
N ARG A 284 -2.71 13.59 -2.49
CA ARG A 284 -1.98 12.63 -1.65
C ARG A 284 -2.87 11.45 -1.29
N CYS A 285 -2.27 10.26 -1.21
CA CYS A 285 -2.96 9.07 -0.73
C CYS A 285 -3.21 9.16 0.78
N LEU A 286 -4.44 9.51 1.19
CA LEU A 286 -4.80 9.56 2.60
C LEU A 286 -4.66 8.17 3.25
N HIS A 287 -5.01 7.09 2.53
CA HIS A 287 -4.87 5.74 3.06
C HIS A 287 -3.41 5.38 3.41
N ASN A 288 -2.43 5.76 2.59
CA ASN A 288 -1.02 5.56 2.91
C ASN A 288 -0.60 6.37 4.14
N GLU A 289 -0.98 7.66 4.19
CA GLU A 289 -0.64 8.51 5.34
C GLU A 289 -1.21 8.00 6.66
N LEU A 290 -2.40 7.39 6.63
CA LEU A 290 -2.97 6.73 7.82
C LEU A 290 -2.09 5.60 8.33
N TYR A 291 -1.50 4.79 7.46
CA TYR A 291 -0.52 3.77 7.87
C TYR A 291 0.74 4.40 8.46
N TRP A 292 1.29 5.41 7.79
CA TRP A 292 2.50 6.09 8.26
C TRP A 292 2.30 6.80 9.62
N ARG A 293 1.06 7.21 9.93
CA ARG A 293 0.70 7.87 11.19
C ARG A 293 0.17 6.91 12.26
N GLY A 294 0.20 5.60 12.01
CA GLY A 294 -0.24 4.58 12.97
C GLY A 294 -1.73 4.68 13.32
N ALA A 295 -2.57 5.04 12.35
CA ALA A 295 -4.02 5.08 12.52
C ALA A 295 -4.61 3.67 12.69
N ASP A 296 -5.92 3.59 12.92
CA ASP A 296 -6.61 2.31 13.00
C ASP A 296 -7.07 1.87 11.60
N TRP A 297 -6.92 0.59 11.27
CA TRP A 297 -7.48 0.00 10.06
C TRP A 297 -7.90 -1.45 10.24
N TRP A 298 -8.95 -1.83 9.52
CA TRP A 298 -9.34 -3.22 9.35
C TRP A 298 -8.98 -3.71 7.94
N GLY A 299 -8.08 -4.67 7.86
CA GLY A 299 -7.75 -5.39 6.64
C GLY A 299 -8.65 -6.61 6.48
N ALA A 300 -9.50 -6.59 5.46
CA ALA A 300 -10.36 -7.70 5.09
C ALA A 300 -9.80 -8.45 3.86
N GLY A 301 -9.95 -9.77 3.84
CA GLY A 301 -9.49 -10.65 2.78
C GLY A 301 -8.28 -11.53 3.15
N PRO A 302 -7.95 -12.52 2.30
CA PRO A 302 -6.88 -13.49 2.58
C PRO A 302 -5.51 -12.83 2.70
N GLY A 303 -4.80 -13.09 3.79
CA GLY A 303 -3.49 -12.49 4.06
C GLY A 303 -3.54 -10.99 4.39
N ALA A 304 -4.72 -10.37 4.52
CA ALA A 304 -4.82 -8.97 4.92
C ALA A 304 -4.28 -8.78 6.35
N HIS A 305 -3.65 -7.64 6.58
CA HIS A 305 -3.18 -7.20 7.89
C HIS A 305 -4.05 -6.07 8.42
N SER A 306 -4.25 -6.05 9.72
CA SER A 306 -5.05 -5.06 10.43
C SER A 306 -4.29 -4.49 11.62
N HIS A 307 -4.67 -3.30 12.06
CA HIS A 307 -4.15 -2.68 13.28
C HIS A 307 -5.21 -1.80 13.93
N VAL A 308 -5.54 -2.06 15.19
CA VAL A 308 -6.45 -1.22 15.97
C VAL A 308 -5.87 -1.03 17.37
N GLY A 309 -5.63 0.22 17.75
CA GLY A 309 -5.17 0.59 19.09
C GLY A 309 -3.90 -0.14 19.55
N GLY A 310 -2.99 -0.45 18.62
CA GLY A 310 -1.75 -1.19 18.85
C GLY A 310 -1.92 -2.69 19.04
N VAL A 311 -3.00 -3.26 18.52
CA VAL A 311 -3.12 -4.69 18.26
C VAL A 311 -3.01 -4.87 16.77
N ARG A 312 -2.03 -5.67 16.30
CA ARG A 312 -1.86 -6.01 14.89
C ARG A 312 -2.21 -7.48 14.69
N TRP A 313 -2.93 -7.80 13.62
CA TRP A 313 -3.24 -9.20 13.28
C TRP A 313 -3.25 -9.41 11.78
N TRP A 314 -3.20 -10.67 11.37
CA TRP A 314 -3.11 -11.06 9.96
C TRP A 314 -3.95 -12.28 9.66
N ASN A 315 -4.68 -12.22 8.55
CA ASN A 315 -5.54 -13.30 8.09
C ASN A 315 -4.74 -14.45 7.49
N VAL A 316 -5.33 -15.65 7.48
CA VAL A 316 -4.81 -16.79 6.73
C VAL A 316 -4.65 -16.44 5.26
N LYS A 317 -3.53 -16.86 4.65
CA LYS A 317 -3.16 -16.47 3.27
C LYS A 317 -4.04 -17.07 2.19
N HIS A 318 -4.38 -18.36 2.31
CA HIS A 318 -5.05 -19.10 1.24
C HIS A 318 -6.56 -18.75 1.18
N PRO A 319 -7.10 -18.33 0.02
CA PRO A 319 -8.50 -17.91 -0.10
C PRO A 319 -9.53 -18.94 0.37
N GLY A 320 -9.28 -20.23 0.10
CA GLY A 320 -10.16 -21.31 0.58
C GLY A 320 -10.18 -21.48 2.09
N ALA A 321 -9.06 -21.27 2.77
CA ALA A 321 -8.99 -21.35 4.24
C ALA A 321 -9.69 -20.15 4.89
N TYR A 322 -9.47 -18.97 4.31
CA TYR A 322 -10.13 -17.73 4.67
C TYR A 322 -11.66 -17.84 4.58
N ALA A 323 -12.17 -18.29 3.42
CA ALA A 323 -13.61 -18.46 3.21
C ALA A 323 -14.20 -19.56 4.13
N GLY A 324 -13.45 -20.64 4.36
CA GLY A 324 -13.86 -21.71 5.28
C GLY A 324 -14.03 -21.24 6.73
N ALA A 325 -13.12 -20.39 7.22
CA ALA A 325 -13.20 -19.84 8.58
C ALA A 325 -14.47 -18.99 8.76
N LEU A 326 -14.73 -18.07 7.81
CA LEU A 326 -15.91 -17.20 7.85
C LEU A 326 -17.22 -17.97 7.70
N ALA A 327 -17.27 -18.95 6.79
CA ALA A 327 -18.44 -19.82 6.63
C ALA A 327 -18.75 -20.64 7.89
N GLY A 328 -17.73 -20.95 8.69
CA GLY A 328 -17.86 -21.57 10.01
C GLY A 328 -18.27 -20.62 11.13
N GLY A 329 -18.40 -19.32 10.85
CA GLY A 329 -18.71 -18.28 11.84
C GLY A 329 -17.52 -17.83 12.69
N GLY A 330 -16.29 -18.23 12.33
CA GLY A 330 -15.07 -17.88 13.04
C GLY A 330 -14.24 -16.79 12.35
N SER A 331 -13.26 -16.27 13.08
CA SER A 331 -12.28 -15.31 12.59
C SER A 331 -11.32 -15.94 11.58
N PRO A 332 -11.02 -15.26 10.47
CA PRO A 332 -9.97 -15.69 9.53
C PRO A 332 -8.55 -15.37 10.01
N GLY A 333 -8.39 -14.76 11.19
CA GLY A 333 -7.09 -14.39 11.75
C GLY A 333 -6.20 -15.59 12.02
N ALA A 334 -5.01 -15.61 11.42
CA ALA A 334 -4.00 -16.65 11.64
C ALA A 334 -3.18 -16.39 12.91
N GLY A 335 -2.96 -15.12 13.24
CA GLY A 335 -2.20 -14.70 14.41
C GLY A 335 -2.30 -13.20 14.66
N ARG A 336 -1.85 -12.79 15.83
CA ARG A 336 -1.83 -11.40 16.29
C ARG A 336 -0.62 -11.08 17.16
N GLU A 337 -0.36 -9.80 17.34
CA GLU A 337 0.55 -9.25 18.33
C GLU A 337 -0.09 -8.03 19.02
N VAL A 338 0.33 -7.77 20.27
CA VAL A 338 -0.06 -6.59 21.03
C VAL A 338 1.19 -5.74 21.26
N LEU A 339 1.24 -4.57 20.61
CA LEU A 339 2.38 -3.67 20.64
C LEU A 339 2.51 -3.02 22.00
N SER A 340 3.70 -3.13 22.58
CA SER A 340 4.07 -2.42 23.80
C SER A 340 4.14 -0.91 23.57
N ALA A 341 4.20 -0.13 24.65
CA ALA A 341 4.41 1.31 24.55
C ALA A 341 5.74 1.65 23.84
N GLU A 342 6.74 0.78 23.96
CA GLU A 342 8.01 0.95 23.29
C GLU A 342 7.91 0.66 21.80
N ASP A 343 7.28 -0.45 21.40
CA ASP A 343 7.08 -0.78 19.99
C ASP A 343 6.37 0.36 19.27
N ARG A 344 5.31 0.91 19.89
CA ARG A 344 4.58 2.07 19.35
C ARG A 344 5.46 3.32 19.22
N ARG A 345 6.36 3.58 20.19
CA ARG A 345 7.30 4.71 20.11
C ARG A 345 8.27 4.53 18.94
N VAL A 346 8.85 3.33 18.82
CA VAL A 346 9.79 2.97 17.75
C VAL A 346 9.13 3.06 16.39
N GLU A 347 7.93 2.50 16.24
CA GLU A 347 7.15 2.56 15.00
C GLU A 347 6.83 4.00 14.60
N ARG A 348 6.46 4.88 15.55
CA ARG A 348 6.26 6.30 15.24
C ARG A 348 7.53 6.96 14.71
N ILE A 349 8.70 6.66 15.26
CA ILE A 349 9.97 7.20 14.74
C ILE A 349 10.22 6.64 13.33
N LEU A 350 10.13 5.33 13.15
CA LEU A 350 10.37 4.63 11.88
C LEU A 350 9.45 5.11 10.75
N LEU A 351 8.15 5.23 11.03
CA LEU A 351 7.12 5.52 10.05
C LEU A 351 6.96 7.03 9.82
N GLU A 352 6.94 7.86 10.85
CA GLU A 352 6.72 9.31 10.66
C GLU A 352 7.93 10.01 10.01
N LEU A 353 9.17 9.51 10.20
CA LEU A 353 10.36 10.06 9.51
C LEU A 353 10.30 9.95 7.98
N ARG A 354 9.49 9.01 7.48
CA ARG A 354 9.27 8.79 6.05
C ARG A 354 8.26 9.75 5.42
N LEU A 355 7.60 10.56 6.23
CA LEU A 355 6.69 11.60 5.81
C LEU A 355 7.41 12.94 5.71
N ARG A 356 6.91 13.83 4.85
CA ARG A 356 7.45 15.19 4.73
C ARG A 356 7.38 16.01 6.02
N GLU A 357 6.44 15.69 6.91
CA GLU A 357 6.37 16.35 8.20
C GLU A 357 7.41 15.81 9.19
N GLY A 358 7.94 14.60 8.98
CA GLY A 358 8.87 13.93 9.88
C GLY A 358 8.24 13.50 11.21
N CYS A 359 9.05 13.30 12.24
CA CYS A 359 8.60 12.95 13.60
C CYS A 359 8.98 14.01 14.64
N PRO A 360 8.23 14.17 15.76
CA PRO A 360 8.59 15.12 16.81
C PRO A 360 9.80 14.64 17.62
N LEU A 361 10.74 15.56 17.93
CA LEU A 361 11.94 15.27 18.72
C LEU A 361 11.63 14.78 20.13
N SER A 362 10.43 15.07 20.65
CA SER A 362 9.96 14.58 21.95
C SER A 362 9.78 13.06 22.01
N LEU A 363 9.81 12.35 20.88
CA LEU A 363 9.82 10.88 20.84
C LEU A 363 11.20 10.28 21.13
N LEU A 364 12.26 11.08 20.96
CA LEU A 364 13.63 10.62 21.06
C LEU A 364 14.09 10.64 22.52
N ARG A 365 14.77 9.57 22.95
CA ARG A 365 15.48 9.55 24.24
C ARG A 365 16.81 10.29 24.12
N GLU A 366 17.55 10.38 25.22
CA GLU A 366 18.84 11.09 25.28
C GLU A 366 19.82 10.68 24.15
N ALA A 367 19.97 9.36 23.91
CA ALA A 367 20.82 8.84 22.84
C ALA A 367 20.32 9.24 21.45
N GLY A 368 19.02 9.07 21.19
CA GLY A 368 18.37 9.46 19.93
C GLY A 368 18.42 10.96 19.67
N LEU A 369 18.28 11.79 20.71
CA LEU A 369 18.45 13.24 20.62
C LEU A 369 19.89 13.60 20.22
N ALA A 370 20.89 13.01 20.86
CA ALA A 370 22.29 13.20 20.48
C ALA A 370 22.58 12.75 19.04
N ALA A 371 21.97 11.64 18.60
CA ALA A 371 22.05 11.18 17.22
C ALA A 371 21.39 12.15 16.24
N SER A 372 20.23 12.70 16.59
CA SER A 372 19.52 13.67 15.75
C SER A 372 20.32 14.96 15.55
N VAL A 373 21.08 15.42 16.55
CA VAL A 373 21.99 16.58 16.41
C VAL A 373 23.07 16.28 15.37
N ARG A 374 23.69 15.10 15.42
CA ARG A 374 24.70 14.68 14.43
C ARG A 374 24.10 14.59 13.03
N ALA A 375 22.95 13.94 12.90
CA ALA A 375 22.25 13.79 11.61
C ALA A 375 21.89 15.14 11.00
N ARG A 376 21.48 16.13 11.80
CA ARG A 376 21.29 17.52 11.35
C ARG A 376 22.59 18.17 10.89
N ASP A 377 23.66 18.06 11.68
CA ASP A 377 24.95 18.68 11.35
C ASP A 377 25.59 18.06 10.09
N GLU A 378 25.28 16.79 9.82
CA GLU A 378 25.62 16.11 8.58
C GLU A 378 24.67 16.44 7.41
N GLY A 379 23.61 17.22 7.62
CA GLY A 379 22.65 17.60 6.59
C GLY A 379 21.67 16.50 6.19
N LEU A 380 21.47 15.50 7.05
CA LEU A 380 20.45 14.45 6.89
C LEU A 380 19.09 14.89 7.44
N LEU A 381 19.08 15.78 8.44
CA LEU A 381 17.86 16.42 8.96
C LEU A 381 17.84 17.92 8.62
N ASP A 382 16.65 18.43 8.27
CA ASP A 382 16.45 19.83 7.92
C ASP A 382 16.51 20.73 9.17
N ALA A 383 17.37 21.74 9.15
CA ALA A 383 17.60 22.63 10.28
C ALA A 383 16.40 23.50 10.66
N GLY A 384 15.51 23.82 9.71
CA GLY A 384 14.33 24.66 9.94
C GLY A 384 13.32 23.96 10.86
N PRO A 385 12.68 22.86 10.41
CA PRO A 385 11.79 22.05 11.25
C PRO A 385 12.46 21.53 12.52
N TYR A 386 13.78 21.28 12.49
CA TYR A 386 14.52 20.87 13.67
C TYR A 386 14.50 21.93 14.78
N ALA A 387 14.62 23.21 14.43
CA ALA A 387 14.50 24.32 15.38
C ALA A 387 13.07 24.43 15.98
N GLU A 388 12.06 23.90 15.28
CA GLU A 388 10.66 23.83 15.72
C GLU A 388 10.33 22.52 16.46
N GLY A 389 11.33 21.68 16.73
CA GLY A 389 11.17 20.44 17.50
C GLY A 389 10.78 19.21 16.67
N ARG A 390 11.04 19.19 15.36
CA ARG A 390 10.77 18.04 14.49
C ARG A 390 12.02 17.54 13.75
N ALA A 391 12.22 16.22 13.71
CA ALA A 391 13.19 15.59 12.83
C ALA A 391 12.53 15.36 11.46
N VAL A 392 12.98 16.10 10.44
CA VAL A 392 12.52 15.97 9.05
C VAL A 392 13.71 15.63 8.17
N LEU A 393 13.59 14.58 7.36
CA LEU A 393 14.66 14.17 6.44
C LEU A 393 14.83 15.19 5.31
N THR A 394 16.07 15.61 5.05
CA THR A 394 16.44 16.27 3.79
C THR A 394 16.40 15.28 2.64
N LEU A 395 16.55 15.71 1.38
CA LEU A 395 16.67 14.79 0.25
C LEU A 395 17.79 13.75 0.46
N ARG A 396 18.95 14.19 1.00
CA ARG A 396 20.05 13.29 1.37
C ARG A 396 19.67 12.36 2.52
N GLY A 397 18.91 12.87 3.50
CA GLY A 397 18.38 12.07 4.60
C GLY A 397 17.44 10.95 4.14
N ARG A 398 16.60 11.22 3.13
CA ARG A 398 15.67 10.22 2.58
C ARG A 398 16.38 8.99 2.01
N LEU A 399 17.51 9.19 1.34
CA LEU A 399 18.35 8.10 0.81
C LEU A 399 18.95 7.21 1.90
N LEU A 400 19.04 7.72 3.14
CA LEU A 400 19.64 7.03 4.29
C LEU A 400 18.64 6.83 5.42
N ALA A 401 17.33 6.85 5.12
CA ALA A 401 16.27 6.88 6.12
C ALA A 401 16.38 5.74 7.14
N ASP A 402 16.72 4.51 6.71
CA ASP A 402 16.86 3.36 7.62
C ASP A 402 18.02 3.52 8.60
N ALA A 403 19.16 4.05 8.14
CA ALA A 403 20.30 4.31 9.00
C ALA A 403 19.98 5.42 10.01
N VAL A 404 19.32 6.49 9.56
CA VAL A 404 18.87 7.58 10.44
C VAL A 404 17.88 7.06 11.48
N VAL A 405 16.87 6.27 11.09
CA VAL A 405 15.90 5.70 12.02
C VAL A 405 16.61 4.85 13.08
N ARG A 406 17.47 3.92 12.66
CA ARG A 406 18.21 3.04 13.58
C ARG A 406 18.95 3.83 14.64
N ASP A 407 19.63 4.91 14.23
CA ASP A 407 20.42 5.73 15.16
C ASP A 407 19.55 6.61 16.08
N LEU A 408 18.32 6.94 15.65
CA LEU A 408 17.36 7.76 16.41
C LEU A 408 16.54 6.95 17.43
N VAL A 409 16.35 5.64 17.20
CA VAL A 409 15.51 4.80 18.05
C VAL A 409 16.11 4.62 19.45
N ASP A 410 17.44 4.49 19.54
CA ASP A 410 18.35 4.33 20.70
C ASP A 410 19.17 3.03 20.75
#